data_AF-A0A353SYW3-F1
#
_entry.id   AF-A0A353SYW3-F1
#
_cell.length_a   1.000
_cell.length_b   1.000
_cell.length_c   1.000
_cell.angle_alpha   90.00
_cell.angle_beta   90.00
_cell.angle_gamma   90.00
#
_symmetry.space_group_name_H-M   'P 1'
#
loop_
_entity.id
_entity.type
_entity.pdbx_description
1 polymer ?
#
loop_
_entity_poly.entity_id
_entity_poly.type
_entity_poly.pdbx_seq_one_letter_code
_entity_poly.pdbx_strand_id
1 'polypeptide(L)'
;MKHSWIKLYPEILDDPKIGHLPNWLWRRAIELFLLAGENGADGRLQPVSDMAWRLRITESDLVKSLRTLSKIGVVHETPEGWVVTHFQERQAALTSAERVREHRKRNEFVTKH
;
A
#
# COMPACT_ATOMS: atom_id res chain seq x y z
N MET A 1 -4.87 -2.43 17.12
CA MET A 1 -5.91 -1.40 16.91
C MET A 1 -6.12 -1.25 15.41
N LYS A 2 -7.37 -1.22 14.94
CA LYS A 2 -7.70 -0.91 13.54
C LYS A 2 -7.30 0.54 13.26
N HIS A 3 -6.52 0.79 12.21
CA HIS A 3 -6.22 2.16 11.78
C HIS A 3 -7.35 2.68 10.89
N SER A 4 -7.92 3.84 11.21
CA SER A 4 -8.99 4.47 10.42
C SER A 4 -8.49 5.12 9.12
N TRP A 5 -7.17 5.17 8.92
CA TRP A 5 -6.51 5.79 7.79
C TRP A 5 -5.11 5.20 7.58
N ILE A 6 -4.60 5.30 6.35
CA ILE A 6 -3.22 4.94 5.99
C ILE A 6 -2.56 6.12 5.29
N LYS A 7 -1.23 6.19 5.36
CA LYS A 7 -0.43 7.09 4.51
C LYS A 7 -0.34 6.50 3.11
N LEU A 8 -0.70 7.32 2.12
CA LEU A 8 -0.39 7.08 0.72
C LEU A 8 0.49 8.22 0.21
N TYR A 9 1.59 7.85 -0.42
CA TYR A 9 2.67 8.73 -0.81
C TYR A 9 2.48 9.15 -2.27
N PRO A 10 2.51 10.46 -2.63
CA PRO A 10 2.33 10.93 -4.01
C PRO A 10 3.30 10.28 -5.01
N GLU A 11 4.49 9.90 -4.56
CA GLU A 11 5.53 9.21 -5.32
C GLU A 11 5.03 7.91 -5.98
N ILE A 12 3.93 7.33 -5.49
CA ILE A 12 3.30 6.16 -6.12
C ILE A 12 2.87 6.44 -7.57
N LEU A 13 2.49 7.69 -7.89
CA LEU A 13 2.06 8.10 -9.23
C LEU A 13 3.21 8.02 -10.24
N ASP A 14 4.44 8.24 -9.79
CA ASP A 14 5.64 8.22 -10.62
C ASP A 14 6.40 6.89 -10.55
N ASP A 15 5.96 5.94 -9.71
CA ASP A 15 6.55 4.61 -9.65
C ASP A 15 6.20 3.82 -10.92
N PRO A 16 7.16 3.52 -11.82
CA PRO A 16 6.88 2.85 -13.07
C PRO A 16 6.28 1.45 -12.87
N LYS A 17 6.52 0.80 -11.73
CA LYS A 17 5.94 -0.53 -11.44
C LYS A 17 4.43 -0.45 -11.26
N ILE A 18 3.95 0.65 -10.66
CA ILE A 18 2.54 0.84 -10.39
C ILE A 18 1.89 1.61 -11.56
N GLY A 19 2.54 2.63 -12.11
CA GLY A 19 2.01 3.49 -13.18
C GLY A 19 1.69 2.78 -14.50
N HIS A 20 2.30 1.62 -14.76
CA HIS A 20 1.98 0.79 -15.94
C HIS A 20 0.84 -0.22 -15.69
N LEU A 21 0.28 -0.28 -14.47
CA LEU A 21 -0.79 -1.22 -14.17
C LEU A 21 -2.10 -0.79 -14.84
N PRO A 22 -2.91 -1.76 -15.32
CA PRO A 22 -4.25 -1.44 -15.75
C PRO A 22 -5.09 -0.93 -14.58
N ASN A 23 -6.05 -0.03 -14.86
CA ASN A 23 -6.85 0.67 -13.85
C ASN A 23 -7.44 -0.23 -12.75
N TRP A 24 -7.92 -1.43 -13.12
CA TRP A 24 -8.50 -2.37 -12.16
C TRP A 24 -7.47 -2.94 -11.18
N LEU A 25 -6.23 -3.13 -11.63
CA LEU A 25 -5.13 -3.65 -10.82
C LEU A 25 -4.49 -2.54 -9.98
N TRP A 26 -4.44 -1.32 -10.52
CA TRP A 26 -4.11 -0.11 -9.75
C TRP A 26 -5.09 0.03 -8.57
N ARG A 27 -6.39 0.01 -8.84
CA ARG A 27 -7.43 0.03 -7.80
C ARG A 27 -7.24 -1.12 -6.81
N ARG A 28 -6.92 -2.33 -7.28
CA ARG A 28 -6.67 -3.48 -6.41
C ARG A 28 -5.52 -3.25 -5.44
N ALA A 29 -4.41 -2.66 -5.89
CA ALA A 29 -3.28 -2.34 -5.01
C ALA A 29 -3.71 -1.41 -3.87
N ILE A 30 -4.48 -0.36 -4.18
CA ILE A 30 -5.01 0.56 -3.17
C ILE A 30 -5.96 -0.16 -2.18
N GLU A 31 -6.86 -1.00 -2.68
CA GLU A 31 -7.76 -1.82 -1.83
C GLU A 31 -6.97 -2.71 -0.86
N LEU A 32 -5.89 -3.35 -1.33
CA LEU A 32 -5.03 -4.19 -0.48
C LEU A 32 -4.29 -3.35 0.58
N PHE A 33 -3.85 -2.14 0.27
CA PHE A 33 -3.23 -1.26 1.26
C PHE A 33 -4.21 -0.89 2.38
N LEU A 34 -5.47 -0.63 2.03
CA LEU A 34 -6.53 -0.35 3.02
C LEU A 34 -6.80 -1.57 3.90
N LEU A 35 -6.91 -2.76 3.31
CA LEU A 35 -7.12 -4.01 4.07
C LEU A 35 -5.95 -4.30 5.02
N ALA A 36 -4.71 -4.07 4.58
CA ALA A 36 -3.54 -4.19 5.43
C ALA A 36 -3.57 -3.20 6.62
N GLY A 37 -3.98 -1.94 6.38
CA GLY A 37 -4.12 -0.93 7.44
C GLY A 37 -5.21 -1.25 8.46
N GLU A 38 -6.29 -1.91 8.04
CA GLU A 38 -7.31 -2.41 8.97
C GLU A 38 -6.76 -3.50 9.90
N ASN A 39 -5.88 -4.37 9.41
CA ASN A 39 -5.30 -5.44 10.21
C ASN A 39 -4.20 -4.99 11.18
N GLY A 40 -3.58 -3.82 10.95
CA GLY A 40 -2.59 -3.24 11.84
C GLY A 40 -1.43 -2.63 11.07
N ALA A 41 -0.27 -2.55 11.73
CA ALA A 41 0.92 -1.90 11.17
C ALA A 41 1.89 -2.88 10.46
N ASP A 42 1.67 -4.20 10.55
CA ASP A 42 2.60 -5.21 10.01
C ASP A 42 2.39 -5.50 8.51
N GLY A 43 1.34 -4.95 7.91
CA GLY A 43 1.05 -5.11 6.48
C GLY A 43 0.34 -6.41 6.12
N ARG A 44 -0.05 -7.22 7.11
CA ARG A 44 -0.70 -8.52 6.86
C ARG A 44 -2.09 -8.36 6.28
N LEU A 45 -2.38 -9.15 5.26
CA LEU A 45 -3.70 -9.25 4.65
C LEU A 45 -4.53 -10.34 5.31
N GLN A 46 -5.85 -10.23 5.17
CA GLN A 46 -6.80 -11.25 5.61
C GLN A 46 -6.70 -12.48 4.71
N PRO A 47 -7.29 -13.63 5.10
CA PRO A 47 -7.44 -14.77 4.20
C PRO A 47 -8.08 -14.36 2.85
N VAL A 48 -7.69 -15.05 1.78
CA VAL A 48 -8.15 -14.74 0.41
C VAL A 48 -9.68 -14.77 0.31
N SER A 49 -10.35 -15.73 0.96
CA SER A 49 -11.81 -15.83 1.01
C SER A 49 -12.48 -14.56 1.54
N ASP A 50 -11.97 -14.03 2.64
CA ASP A 50 -12.54 -12.88 3.35
C ASP A 50 -12.34 -11.60 2.54
N MET A 51 -11.13 -11.44 1.98
CA MET A 51 -10.83 -10.34 1.08
C MET A 51 -11.69 -10.40 -0.19
N ALA A 52 -11.84 -11.58 -0.80
CA ALA A 52 -12.62 -11.75 -2.03
C ALA A 52 -14.09 -11.38 -1.79
N TRP A 53 -14.68 -11.85 -0.69
CA TRP A 53 -16.04 -11.48 -0.28
C TRP A 53 -16.19 -9.96 -0.09
N ARG A 54 -15.24 -9.33 0.59
CA ARG A 54 -15.29 -7.88 0.89
C ARG A 54 -15.11 -7.02 -0.35
N LEU A 55 -14.21 -7.43 -1.24
CA LEU A 55 -13.92 -6.73 -2.49
C LEU A 55 -14.88 -7.12 -3.63
N ARG A 56 -15.87 -7.97 -3.36
CA ARG A 56 -16.92 -8.41 -4.30
C ARG A 56 -16.37 -9.00 -5.59
N ILE A 57 -15.35 -9.84 -5.47
CA ILE A 57 -14.76 -10.60 -6.58
C ILE A 57 -14.58 -12.07 -6.21
N THR A 58 -14.26 -12.90 -7.20
CA THR A 58 -13.96 -14.32 -6.95
C THR A 58 -12.58 -14.47 -6.29
N GLU A 59 -12.39 -15.53 -5.51
CA GLU A 59 -11.07 -15.87 -4.95
C GLU A 59 -10.03 -16.11 -6.05
N SER A 60 -10.44 -16.74 -7.16
CA SER A 60 -9.56 -16.98 -8.31
C SER A 60 -9.00 -15.67 -8.87
N ASP A 61 -9.85 -14.67 -9.06
CA ASP A 61 -9.41 -13.37 -9.60
C ASP A 61 -8.58 -12.58 -8.59
N LEU A 62 -8.88 -12.73 -7.30
CA LEU A 62 -8.06 -12.12 -6.25
C LEU A 62 -6.66 -12.75 -6.22
N VAL A 63 -6.54 -14.08 -6.28
CA VAL A 63 -5.26 -14.78 -6.32
C VAL A 63 -4.46 -14.40 -7.57
N LYS A 64 -5.10 -14.30 -8.74
CA LYS A 64 -4.43 -13.79 -9.96
C LYS A 64 -3.90 -12.37 -9.75
N SER A 65 -4.68 -11.51 -9.11
CA SER A 65 -4.28 -10.14 -8.80
C SER A 65 -3.09 -10.10 -7.84
N LEU A 66 -3.14 -10.86 -6.73
CA LEU A 66 -2.06 -10.98 -5.74
C LEU A 66 -0.77 -11.47 -6.38
N ARG A 67 -0.84 -12.52 -7.21
CA ARG A 67 0.33 -13.03 -7.94
C ARG A 67 0.90 -12.01 -8.91
N THR A 68 0.06 -11.24 -9.61
CA THR A 68 0.51 -10.21 -10.54
C THR A 68 1.18 -9.05 -9.81
N LEU A 69 0.56 -8.57 -8.73
CA LEU A 69 1.11 -7.54 -7.86
C LEU A 69 2.39 -8.01 -7.14
N SER A 70 2.52 -9.30 -6.88
CA SER A 70 3.73 -9.85 -6.27
C SER A 70 4.94 -9.81 -7.18
N LYS A 71 4.75 -10.06 -8.48
CA LYS A 71 5.83 -9.96 -9.48
C LYS A 71 6.46 -8.57 -9.55
N ILE A 72 5.70 -7.52 -9.21
CA ILE A 72 6.20 -6.14 -9.18
C ILE A 72 6.54 -5.65 -7.77
N GLY A 73 6.45 -6.54 -6.77
CA GLY A 73 6.88 -6.27 -5.39
C GLY A 73 5.88 -5.49 -4.54
N VAL A 74 4.60 -5.37 -4.93
CA VAL A 74 3.57 -4.68 -4.14
C VAL A 74 3.12 -5.51 -2.94
N VAL A 75 3.02 -6.83 -3.14
CA VAL A 75 2.73 -7.81 -2.09
C VAL A 75 3.69 -8.99 -2.19
N HIS A 76 3.80 -9.79 -1.13
CA HIS A 76 4.51 -11.06 -1.16
C HIS A 76 3.79 -12.10 -0.31
N GLU A 77 4.00 -13.37 -0.64
CA GLU A 77 3.42 -14.51 0.08
C GLU A 77 4.43 -14.99 1.13
N THR A 78 3.94 -15.24 2.34
CA THR A 78 4.66 -15.85 3.45
C THR A 78 3.92 -17.14 3.88
N PRO A 79 4.53 -17.99 4.72
CA PRO A 79 3.84 -19.16 5.26
C PRO A 79 2.52 -18.84 5.99
N GLU A 80 2.39 -17.62 6.50
CA GLU A 80 1.22 -17.13 7.24
C GLU A 80 0.19 -16.41 6.36
N GLY A 81 0.48 -16.18 5.08
CA GLY A 81 -0.43 -15.54 4.12
C GLY A 81 0.21 -14.41 3.32
N TRP A 82 -0.61 -13.47 2.85
CA TRP A 82 -0.15 -12.37 2.01
C TRP A 82 0.18 -11.12 2.84
N VAL A 83 1.24 -10.41 2.44
CA VAL A 83 1.71 -9.20 3.12
C VAL A 83 1.98 -8.09 2.10
N VAL A 84 1.59 -6.86 2.43
CA VAL A 84 1.93 -5.66 1.66
C VAL A 84 3.38 -5.27 1.94
N THR A 85 4.18 -5.17 0.88
CA THR A 85 5.62 -4.89 0.99
C THR A 85 5.88 -3.49 1.56
N HIS A 86 6.83 -3.37 2.49
CA HIS A 86 7.22 -2.10 3.15
C HIS A 86 6.07 -1.37 3.87
N PHE A 87 4.96 -2.04 4.18
CA PHE A 87 3.80 -1.37 4.78
C PHE A 87 4.15 -0.74 6.13
N GLN A 88 4.77 -1.49 7.04
CA GLN A 88 5.14 -1.01 8.36
C GLN A 88 6.06 0.22 8.31
N GLU A 89 7.09 0.15 7.46
CA GLU A 89 8.05 1.23 7.26
C GLU A 89 7.35 2.51 6.74
N ARG A 90 6.49 2.37 5.74
CA ARG A 90 5.72 3.49 5.19
C ARG A 90 4.67 4.05 6.15
N GLN A 91 4.11 3.21 7.03
CA GLN A 91 3.14 3.67 8.03
C GLN A 91 3.79 4.24 9.29
N ALA A 92 5.05 3.90 9.58
CA ALA A 92 5.78 4.34 10.77
C ALA A 92 5.79 5.87 10.95
N ALA A 93 5.78 6.32 12.20
CA ALA A 93 5.84 7.74 12.51
C ALA A 93 7.19 8.33 12.04
N LEU A 94 7.13 9.47 11.35
CA LEU A 94 8.34 10.22 11.01
C LEU A 94 9.03 10.69 12.29
N THR A 95 10.34 10.51 12.32
CA THR A 95 11.19 11.07 13.37
C THR A 95 11.12 12.60 13.35
N SER A 96 11.51 13.24 14.45
CA SER A 96 11.60 14.71 14.54
C SER A 96 12.52 15.29 13.46
N ALA A 97 13.65 14.63 13.19
CA ALA A 97 14.62 15.04 12.18
C ALA A 97 14.06 14.97 10.74
N GLU A 98 13.35 13.89 10.40
CA GLU A 98 12.71 13.73 9.09
C GLU A 98 11.59 14.76 8.91
N ARG A 99 10.79 15.00 9.96
CA ARG A 99 9.71 16.00 9.93
C ARG A 99 10.24 17.42 9.65
N VAL A 100 11.35 17.80 10.27
CA VAL A 100 12.02 19.10 10.02
C VAL A 100 12.57 19.18 8.60
N ARG A 101 13.19 18.10 8.10
CA ARG A 101 13.70 18.03 6.72
C ARG A 101 12.58 18.23 5.69
N GLU A 102 11.47 17.52 5.85
CA GLU A 102 10.31 17.62 4.97
C GLU A 102 9.58 18.97 5.08
N HIS A 103 9.60 19.60 6.25
CA HIS A 103 9.13 20.98 6.39
C HIS A 103 10.00 21.98 5.61
N ARG A 104 11.33 21.85 5.68
CA ARG A 104 12.26 22.72 4.95
C ARG A 104 12.09 22.59 3.42
N LYS A 105 12.01 21.36 2.90
CA LYS A 105 11.77 21.12 1.47
C LYS A 105 10.48 21.78 0.98
N ARG A 106 9.38 21.66 1.73
CA ARG A 106 8.09 22.28 1.37
C ARG A 106 8.17 23.80 1.30
N ASN A 107 8.85 24.45 2.24
CA ASN A 107 8.97 25.90 2.28
C ASN A 107 9.92 26.46 1.19
N GLU A 108 10.85 25.64 0.69
CA GLU A 108 11.75 26.03 -0.40
C GLU A 108 10.98 26.23 -1.72
N PHE A 109 9.93 25.44 -1.97
CA PHE A 109 9.05 25.60 -3.14
C PHE A 109 8.12 26.82 -3.02
N VAL A 110 7.71 27.19 -1.79
CA VAL A 110 6.80 28.34 -1.57
C VAL A 110 7.52 29.69 -1.71
N THR A 111 8.81 29.75 -1.43
CA THR A 111 9.58 31.01 -1.42
C THR A 111 10.18 31.39 -2.79
N LYS A 112 10.10 30.48 -3.79
CA LYS A 112 10.65 30.69 -5.15
C LYS A 112 9.62 31.20 -6.18
N HIS A 113 8.45 31.64 -5.73
CA HIS A 113 7.41 32.24 -6.58
C HIS A 113 7.14 33.69 -6.20
#